data_AF-A0A964YPI5-F1
#
_entry.id   AF-A0A964YPI5-F1
#
_cell.length_a   1.000
_cell.length_b   1.000
_cell.length_c   1.000
_cell.angle_alpha   90.00
_cell.angle_beta   90.00
_cell.angle_gamma   90.00
#
_symmetry.space_group_name_H-M   'P 1'
#
loop_
_entity.id
_entity.type
_entity.pdbx_description
1 polymer ?
#
loop_
_entity_poly.entity_id
_entity_poly.type
_entity_poly.pdbx_seq_one_letter_code
_entity_poly.pdbx_strand_id
1 'polypeptide(L)'
;FKGNAVKFGSPLFVNKKKVLKRVVFEYSDKSNMALRMDEKRNRIVFDHLSPENPSLTGVYSFYVPDFSYDAYVWTEDRFVLQEDVVAINDPTEEGSATVYVLDPKTGQPRKQNYKLKWVNPEDPNRPGDISHVSRTPESEQLEIAEETPEEVIPKKKWWDRRNPDKLSVTTGKYKRNRRRPPQP
;
A
#
# COMPACT_ATOMS: atom_id res chain seq x y z
N PHE A 1 8.78 51.14 -22.32
CA PHE A 1 8.82 50.63 -23.70
C PHE A 1 9.29 51.75 -24.63
N LYS A 2 10.38 51.56 -25.39
CA LYS A 2 10.94 52.56 -26.34
C LYS A 2 11.29 51.89 -27.68
N GLY A 3 10.28 51.45 -28.45
CA GLY A 3 10.52 50.86 -29.77
C GLY A 3 9.23 50.64 -30.55
N ASN A 4 9.29 50.84 -31.87
CA ASN A 4 8.17 50.82 -32.83
C ASN A 4 7.64 49.40 -33.16
N ALA A 5 8.07 48.37 -32.42
CA ALA A 5 7.71 46.98 -32.66
C ALA A 5 7.23 46.31 -31.36
N VAL A 6 6.14 45.55 -31.44
CA VAL A 6 5.56 44.80 -30.32
C VAL A 6 6.55 43.71 -29.89
N LYS A 7 6.98 43.74 -28.63
CA LYS A 7 7.86 42.74 -28.05
C LYS A 7 7.03 41.76 -27.22
N PHE A 8 7.03 40.50 -27.63
CA PHE A 8 6.35 39.42 -26.91
C PHE A 8 7.29 38.70 -25.93
N GLY A 9 6.70 38.24 -24.83
CA GLY A 9 7.36 37.40 -23.82
C GLY A 9 8.06 38.19 -22.71
N SER A 10 7.79 37.77 -21.47
CA SER A 10 8.51 38.22 -20.27
C SER A 10 9.67 37.24 -19.99
N PRO A 11 10.86 37.73 -19.58
CA PRO A 11 12.02 36.89 -19.30
C PRO A 11 11.87 36.15 -17.95
N LEU A 12 10.94 35.20 -17.89
CA LEU A 12 10.56 34.50 -16.66
C LEU A 12 11.35 33.21 -16.42
N PHE A 13 11.84 32.53 -17.46
CA PHE A 13 12.45 31.21 -17.31
C PHE A 13 13.96 31.33 -17.17
N VAL A 14 14.53 30.74 -16.13
CA VAL A 14 15.97 30.67 -15.90
C VAL A 14 16.42 29.24 -16.17
N ASN A 15 17.20 29.07 -17.22
CA ASN A 15 17.78 27.79 -17.61
C ASN A 15 19.29 27.87 -17.41
N LYS A 16 19.78 27.28 -16.32
CA LYS A 16 21.17 27.34 -15.86
C LYS A 16 21.62 28.81 -15.73
N LYS A 17 22.38 29.34 -16.70
CA LYS A 17 22.87 30.74 -16.70
C LYS A 17 22.15 31.65 -17.69
N LYS A 18 21.10 31.16 -18.36
CA LYS A 18 20.38 31.89 -19.42
C LYS A 18 18.97 32.23 -18.96
N VAL A 19 18.53 33.46 -19.21
CA VAL A 19 17.14 33.87 -19.00
C VAL A 19 16.41 33.83 -20.33
N LEU A 20 15.35 33.04 -20.39
CA LEU A 20 14.54 32.77 -21.56
C LEU A 20 13.16 33.41 -21.38
N LYS A 21 12.61 33.90 -22.49
CA LYS A 21 11.24 34.41 -22.56
C LYS A 21 10.22 33.32 -22.88
N ARG A 22 10.68 32.24 -23.49
CA ARG A 22 9.90 31.08 -23.93
C ARG A 22 10.80 29.86 -23.90
N VAL A 23 10.24 28.73 -23.48
CA VAL A 23 10.84 27.40 -23.59
C VAL A 23 10.01 26.63 -24.62
N VAL A 24 10.67 25.96 -25.55
CA VAL A 24 10.04 25.16 -26.60
C VAL A 24 10.68 23.78 -26.54
N PHE A 25 9.85 22.75 -26.52
CA PHE A 25 10.30 21.36 -26.52
C PHE A 25 10.06 20.77 -27.90
N GLU A 26 11.10 20.13 -28.44
CA GLU A 26 11.05 19.37 -29.67
C GLU A 26 11.27 17.90 -29.31
N TYR A 27 10.39 17.03 -29.78
CA TYR A 27 10.42 15.60 -29.48
C TYR A 27 9.79 14.80 -30.63
N SER A 28 9.96 13.49 -30.57
CA SER A 28 9.46 12.52 -31.56
C SER A 28 7.93 12.52 -31.64
N ASP A 29 7.40 12.49 -32.86
CA ASP A 29 5.96 12.39 -33.15
C ASP A 29 5.32 11.08 -32.66
N LYS A 30 6.14 10.06 -32.43
CA LYS A 30 5.73 8.75 -31.88
C LYS A 30 5.53 8.77 -30.37
N SER A 31 5.91 9.86 -29.70
CA SER A 31 5.86 9.97 -28.24
C SER A 31 4.99 11.15 -27.82
N ASN A 32 4.57 11.15 -26.56
CA ASN A 32 3.81 12.25 -25.97
C ASN A 32 4.48 12.67 -24.67
N MET A 33 4.84 13.95 -24.56
CA MET A 33 5.49 14.53 -23.40
C MET A 33 4.45 15.18 -22.48
N ALA A 34 4.48 14.86 -21.19
CA ALA A 34 3.65 15.53 -20.19
C ALA A 34 4.26 16.90 -19.81
N LEU A 35 3.40 17.91 -19.70
CA LEU A 35 3.70 19.21 -19.11
C LEU A 35 2.51 19.63 -18.26
N ARG A 36 2.72 19.75 -16.96
CA ARG A 36 1.65 20.05 -16.00
C ARG A 36 2.10 21.08 -14.97
N MET A 37 1.17 21.95 -14.58
CA MET A 37 1.35 22.85 -13.45
C MET A 37 0.98 22.12 -12.16
N ASP A 38 1.93 22.06 -11.23
CA ASP A 38 1.72 21.64 -9.84
C ASP A 38 1.47 22.91 -9.01
N GLU A 39 0.20 23.28 -8.89
CA GLU A 39 -0.25 24.49 -8.20
C GLU A 39 0.12 24.48 -6.71
N LYS A 40 0.14 23.31 -6.08
CA LYS A 40 0.41 23.20 -4.64
C LYS A 40 1.87 23.52 -4.32
N ARG A 41 2.78 23.12 -5.20
CA ARG A 41 4.22 23.35 -5.05
C ARG A 41 4.73 24.49 -5.93
N ASN A 42 3.83 25.23 -6.58
CA ASN A 42 4.13 26.35 -7.48
C ASN A 42 5.25 26.04 -8.47
N ARG A 43 5.12 24.93 -9.20
CA ARG A 43 6.13 24.48 -10.17
C ARG A 43 5.49 23.89 -11.42
N ILE A 44 6.14 24.04 -12.56
CA ILE A 44 5.74 23.38 -13.80
C ILE A 44 6.58 22.11 -13.92
N VAL A 45 5.95 20.93 -13.86
CA VAL A 45 6.61 19.63 -13.98
C VAL A 45 6.45 19.12 -15.41
N PHE A 46 7.51 18.59 -15.99
CA PHE A 46 7.51 18.05 -17.33
C PHE A 46 8.45 16.85 -17.44
N ASP A 47 8.23 16.00 -18.44
CA ASP A 47 9.07 14.83 -18.67
C ASP A 47 10.47 15.26 -19.16
N HIS A 48 11.51 14.58 -18.69
CA HIS A 48 12.84 14.72 -19.26
C HIS A 48 12.89 14.04 -20.64
N LEU A 49 13.47 14.74 -21.62
CA LEU A 49 13.55 14.26 -22.99
C LEU A 49 14.97 13.77 -23.29
N SER A 50 15.09 12.50 -23.62
CA SER A 50 16.34 11.82 -23.95
C SER A 50 16.27 11.22 -25.36
N PRO A 51 17.39 11.17 -26.11
CA PRO A 51 17.40 10.53 -27.41
C PRO A 51 17.25 9.01 -27.26
N GLU A 52 16.51 8.37 -28.18
CA GLU A 52 16.36 6.90 -28.22
C GLU A 52 17.71 6.15 -28.27
N ASN A 53 18.72 6.76 -28.91
CA ASN A 53 20.09 6.25 -28.96
C ASN A 53 21.08 7.40 -28.70
N PRO A 54 22.15 7.21 -27.89
CA PRO A 54 23.17 8.23 -27.67
C PRO A 54 23.75 8.84 -28.95
N SER A 55 23.82 8.07 -30.04
CA SER A 55 24.31 8.51 -31.35
C SER A 55 23.41 9.58 -32.01
N LEU A 56 22.15 9.70 -31.58
CA LEU A 56 21.14 10.63 -32.09
C LEU A 56 21.04 11.92 -31.24
N THR A 57 21.98 12.13 -30.34
CA THR A 57 22.05 13.37 -29.53
C THR A 57 22.06 14.60 -30.43
N GLY A 58 21.17 15.56 -30.15
CA GLY A 58 21.01 16.78 -30.93
C GLY A 58 20.00 16.68 -32.08
N VAL A 59 19.50 15.49 -32.41
CA VAL A 59 18.40 15.30 -33.37
C VAL A 59 17.09 15.15 -32.59
N TYR A 60 16.46 16.27 -32.26
CA TYR A 60 15.30 16.33 -31.36
C TYR A 60 14.07 15.54 -31.85
N SER A 61 13.96 15.25 -33.15
CA SER A 61 12.92 14.38 -33.69
C SER A 61 12.99 12.92 -33.19
N PHE A 62 14.10 12.51 -32.56
CA PHE A 62 14.26 11.19 -31.93
C PHE A 62 14.30 11.25 -30.41
N TYR A 63 13.94 12.40 -29.83
CA TYR A 63 13.88 12.53 -28.38
C TYR A 63 12.52 12.01 -27.90
N VAL A 64 12.56 11.22 -26.84
CA VAL A 64 11.38 10.62 -26.21
C VAL A 64 11.45 10.83 -24.70
N PRO A 65 10.30 10.85 -23.99
CA PRO A 65 10.29 10.84 -22.54
C PRO A 65 10.96 9.59 -21.96
N ASP A 66 11.86 9.77 -20.99
CA ASP A 66 12.50 8.65 -20.28
C ASP A 66 11.87 8.35 -18.91
N PHE A 67 10.71 8.98 -18.63
CA PHE A 67 9.96 8.91 -17.37
C PHE A 67 10.67 9.49 -16.13
N SER A 68 11.85 10.09 -16.30
CA SER A 68 12.33 11.06 -15.31
C SER A 68 11.64 12.41 -15.52
N TYR A 69 11.65 13.25 -14.49
CA TYR A 69 10.94 14.52 -14.49
C TYR A 69 11.88 15.66 -14.14
N ASP A 70 11.72 16.76 -14.85
CA ASP A 70 12.30 18.05 -14.51
C ASP A 70 11.19 19.01 -14.10
N ALA A 71 11.56 20.10 -13.43
CA ALA A 71 10.60 21.13 -13.07
C ALA A 71 11.14 22.55 -13.21
N TYR A 72 10.27 23.47 -13.58
CA TYR A 72 10.47 24.89 -13.39
C TYR A 72 9.83 25.32 -12.07
N VAL A 73 10.64 25.60 -11.06
CA VAL A 73 10.18 26.02 -9.73
C VAL A 73 10.08 27.54 -9.68
N TRP A 74 8.97 28.07 -9.15
CA TRP A 74 8.82 29.49 -8.96
C TRP A 74 9.68 29.98 -7.78
N THR A 75 10.65 30.87 -8.05
CA THR A 75 11.56 31.44 -7.06
C THR A 75 11.89 32.88 -7.47
N GLU A 76 11.76 33.84 -6.55
CA GLU A 76 12.12 35.26 -6.77
C GLU A 76 11.56 35.84 -8.08
N ASP A 77 10.26 35.64 -8.30
CA ASP A 77 9.50 36.09 -9.49
C ASP A 77 9.94 35.48 -10.84
N ARG A 78 10.62 34.33 -10.78
CA ARG A 78 11.11 33.61 -11.96
C ARG A 78 10.90 32.11 -11.82
N PHE A 79 10.81 31.43 -12.95
CA PHE A 79 10.81 29.99 -13.06
C PHE A 79 12.23 29.47 -13.22
N VAL A 80 12.80 28.84 -12.20
CA VAL A 80 14.15 28.28 -12.22
C VAL A 80 14.10 26.80 -12.55
N LEU A 81 14.89 26.37 -13.54
CA LEU A 81 14.99 24.95 -13.91
C LEU A 81 15.66 24.15 -12.78
N GLN A 82 15.00 23.10 -12.34
CA GLN A 82 15.50 22.07 -11.45
C GLN A 82 15.37 20.72 -12.16
N GLU A 83 16.50 20.07 -12.38
CA GLU A 83 16.59 18.75 -12.99
C GLU A 83 16.34 17.65 -11.92
N ASP A 84 15.89 16.47 -12.32
CA ASP A 84 15.71 15.27 -11.47
C ASP A 84 14.75 15.43 -10.28
N VAL A 85 13.53 15.91 -10.55
CA VAL A 85 12.52 16.21 -9.53
C VAL A 85 11.59 15.04 -9.28
N VAL A 86 11.32 14.76 -8.00
CA VAL A 86 10.33 13.75 -7.61
C VAL A 86 8.90 14.31 -7.69
N ALA A 87 8.12 13.76 -8.61
CA ALA A 87 6.72 14.11 -8.85
C ALA A 87 5.77 13.12 -8.15
N ILE A 88 5.79 13.09 -6.82
CA ILE A 88 4.80 12.32 -6.03
C ILE A 88 3.53 13.13 -5.79
N ASN A 89 2.38 12.44 -5.81
CA ASN A 89 1.14 12.96 -5.24
C ASN A 89 1.38 13.34 -3.78
N ASP A 90 0.68 14.36 -3.29
CA ASP A 90 0.76 14.68 -1.88
C ASP A 90 0.35 13.47 -1.05
N PRO A 91 1.05 13.22 0.06
CA PRO A 91 0.67 12.14 0.94
C PRO A 91 -0.79 12.37 1.33
N THR A 92 -1.64 11.40 1.03
CA THR A 92 -2.99 11.39 1.60
C THR A 92 -2.81 11.42 3.12
N GLU A 93 -3.49 12.35 3.79
CA GLU A 93 -3.42 12.48 5.25
C GLU A 93 -3.59 11.09 5.88
N GLU A 94 -2.46 10.58 6.40
CA GLU A 94 -2.32 9.33 7.14
C GLU A 94 -2.84 8.04 6.49
N GLY A 95 -2.23 7.58 5.40
CA GLY A 95 -2.28 6.17 4.98
C GLY A 95 -3.70 5.59 4.95
N SER A 96 -4.73 6.38 4.69
CA SER A 96 -6.11 5.94 4.78
C SER A 96 -6.64 5.68 3.39
N ALA A 97 -6.93 4.43 3.07
CA ALA A 97 -7.55 4.05 1.83
C ALA A 97 -9.06 4.21 1.95
N THR A 98 -9.67 4.99 1.05
CA THR A 98 -11.11 4.95 0.85
C THR A 98 -11.46 3.71 0.02
N VAL A 99 -12.25 2.79 0.59
CA VAL A 99 -12.81 1.64 -0.12
C VAL A 99 -14.32 1.78 -0.20
N TYR A 100 -14.88 1.55 -1.38
CA TYR A 100 -16.34 1.47 -1.57
C TYR A 100 -16.79 0.04 -1.33
N VAL A 101 -17.51 -0.18 -0.23
CA VAL A 101 -18.02 -1.50 0.16
C VAL A 101 -19.53 -1.51 -0.06
N LEU A 102 -20.05 -2.54 -0.71
CA LEU A 102 -21.49 -2.75 -0.86
C LEU A 102 -22.12 -3.07 0.50
N ASP A 103 -23.19 -2.36 0.85
CA ASP A 103 -23.94 -2.69 2.06
C ASP A 103 -24.79 -3.95 1.80
N PRO A 104 -24.63 -5.03 2.59
CA PRO A 104 -25.31 -6.31 2.33
C PRO A 104 -26.84 -6.23 2.46
N LYS A 105 -27.38 -5.19 3.12
CA LYS A 105 -28.82 -5.01 3.28
C LYS A 105 -29.44 -4.16 2.18
N THR A 106 -28.72 -3.16 1.70
CA THR A 106 -29.28 -2.16 0.78
C THR A 106 -28.71 -2.25 -0.63
N GLY A 107 -27.59 -2.97 -0.83
CA GLY A 107 -26.92 -3.11 -2.13
C GLY A 107 -26.28 -1.82 -2.65
N GLN A 108 -26.32 -0.73 -1.88
CA GLN A 108 -25.76 0.55 -2.28
C GLN A 108 -24.27 0.62 -1.90
N PRO A 109 -23.42 1.30 -2.69
CA PRO A 109 -22.02 1.48 -2.37
C PRO A 109 -21.87 2.44 -1.18
N ARG A 110 -21.23 1.98 -0.11
CA ARG A 110 -20.90 2.77 1.08
C ARG A 110 -19.42 3.11 1.10
N LYS A 111 -19.09 4.41 1.23
CA LYS A 111 -17.71 4.88 1.39
C LYS A 111 -17.21 4.54 2.80
N GLN A 112 -16.16 3.73 2.90
CA GLN A 112 -15.46 3.42 4.16
C GLN A 112 -14.01 3.88 4.08
N ASN A 113 -13.57 4.63 5.08
CA ASN A 113 -12.16 5.05 5.19
C ASN A 113 -11.44 4.04 6.10
N TYR A 114 -10.44 3.34 5.57
CA TYR A 114 -9.62 2.37 6.31
C TYR A 114 -8.21 2.93 6.51
N LYS A 115 -7.74 3.00 7.74
CA LYS A 115 -6.33 3.34 8.02
C LYS A 115 -5.45 2.12 7.66
N LEU A 116 -4.63 2.23 6.62
CA LEU A 116 -3.59 1.28 6.23
C LEU A 116 -2.50 1.30 7.32
N LYS A 117 -2.71 0.52 8.37
CA LYS A 117 -1.63 0.12 9.26
C LYS A 117 -1.07 -1.18 8.71
N TRP A 118 0.25 -1.28 8.62
CA TRP A 118 0.90 -2.55 8.35
C TRP A 118 0.47 -3.53 9.45
N VAL A 119 -0.19 -4.61 9.06
CA VAL A 119 -0.61 -5.67 9.97
C VAL A 119 0.38 -6.80 9.75
N ASN A 120 0.97 -7.29 10.84
CA ASN A 120 1.74 -8.53 10.76
C ASN A 120 0.75 -9.70 10.58
N PRO A 121 0.82 -10.48 9.48
CA PRO A 121 -0.04 -11.65 9.30
C PRO A 121 0.23 -12.76 10.34
N GLU A 122 1.35 -12.71 11.05
CA GLU A 122 1.72 -13.66 12.10
C GLU A 122 1.44 -13.13 13.53
N ASP A 123 0.62 -12.09 13.70
CA ASP A 123 0.32 -11.56 15.03
C ASP A 123 -0.54 -12.53 15.87
N PRO A 124 0.00 -13.13 16.95
CA PRO A 124 -0.73 -14.11 17.77
C PRO A 124 -1.92 -13.50 18.53
N ASN A 125 -1.99 -12.17 18.66
CA ASN A 125 -3.08 -11.50 19.36
C ASN A 125 -4.31 -11.23 18.49
N ARG A 126 -4.31 -11.66 17.22
CA ARG A 126 -5.38 -11.39 16.27
C ARG A 126 -6.13 -12.68 15.85
N PRO A 127 -7.16 -13.10 16.61
CA PRO A 127 -7.88 -14.34 16.31
C PRO A 127 -8.66 -14.21 14.99
N GLY A 128 -8.34 -15.08 14.02
CA GLY A 128 -9.02 -15.15 12.73
C GLY A 128 -8.16 -14.78 11.51
N ASP A 129 -6.90 -14.37 11.70
CA ASP A 129 -5.96 -14.23 10.60
C ASP A 129 -5.41 -15.62 10.20
N ILE A 130 -5.45 -15.94 8.91
CA ILE A 130 -4.98 -17.24 8.40
C ILE A 130 -3.49 -17.04 8.09
N SER A 131 -2.60 -17.53 8.97
CA SER A 131 -1.19 -17.59 8.63
C SER A 131 -1.03 -18.46 7.38
N HIS A 132 -0.54 -17.86 6.31
CA HIS A 132 -0.29 -18.59 5.07
C HIS A 132 1.01 -19.38 5.21
N VAL A 133 0.93 -20.62 5.68
CA VAL A 133 2.04 -21.59 5.61
C VAL A 133 1.90 -22.38 4.31
N SER A 134 3.00 -22.54 3.58
CA SER A 134 3.01 -23.37 2.38
C SER A 134 2.80 -24.83 2.76
N ARG A 135 1.73 -25.47 2.28
CA ARG A 135 1.56 -26.93 2.40
C ARG A 135 2.47 -27.62 1.39
N THR A 136 3.66 -27.96 1.84
CA THR A 136 4.58 -28.85 1.13
C THR A 136 4.29 -30.31 1.53
N PRO A 137 4.63 -31.31 0.68
CA PRO A 137 4.47 -32.72 1.05
C PRO A 137 5.24 -33.09 2.33
N GLU A 138 6.38 -32.44 2.57
CA GLU A 138 7.21 -32.62 3.77
C GLU A 138 6.55 -32.01 5.01
N SER A 139 5.99 -30.80 4.90
CA SER A 139 5.25 -30.17 6.01
C SER A 139 3.97 -30.94 6.37
N GLU A 140 3.27 -31.51 5.38
CA GLU A 140 2.10 -32.38 5.66
C GLU A 140 2.52 -33.66 6.40
N GLN A 141 3.65 -34.27 6.03
CA GLN A 141 4.19 -35.44 6.73
C GLN A 141 4.63 -35.12 8.17
N LEU A 142 5.19 -33.93 8.40
CA LEU A 142 5.59 -33.46 9.72
C LEU A 142 4.37 -33.15 10.61
N GLU A 143 3.32 -32.53 10.07
CA GLU A 143 2.07 -32.32 10.81
C GLU A 143 1.41 -33.66 11.20
N ILE A 144 1.36 -34.63 10.28
CA ILE A 144 0.84 -35.98 10.55
C ILE A 144 1.69 -36.71 11.62
N ALA A 145 3.00 -36.45 11.66
CA ALA A 145 3.89 -37.02 12.65
C ALA A 145 3.79 -36.33 14.03
N GLU A 146 3.43 -35.05 14.07
CA GLU A 146 3.26 -34.24 15.30
C GLU A 146 1.84 -34.31 15.88
N GLU A 147 0.84 -34.75 15.12
CA GLU A 147 -0.47 -35.15 15.63
C GLU A 147 -0.34 -36.42 16.49
N THR A 148 0.17 -36.27 17.72
CA THR A 148 -0.07 -37.28 18.75
C THR A 148 -1.58 -37.43 18.88
N PRO A 149 -2.14 -38.65 18.87
CA PRO A 149 -3.58 -38.83 18.98
C PRO A 149 -4.03 -38.13 20.25
N GLU A 150 -4.78 -37.02 20.11
CA GLU A 150 -5.34 -36.31 21.24
C GLU A 150 -6.08 -37.35 22.09
N GLU A 151 -5.65 -37.54 23.33
CA GLU A 151 -6.37 -38.39 24.26
C GLU A 151 -7.79 -37.86 24.32
N VAL A 152 -8.74 -38.58 23.72
CA VAL A 152 -10.15 -38.21 23.74
C VAL A 152 -10.63 -38.39 25.17
N ILE A 153 -10.41 -37.37 26.00
CA ILE A 153 -10.92 -37.35 27.37
C ILE A 153 -12.44 -37.33 27.24
N PRO A 154 -13.16 -38.40 27.64
CA PRO A 154 -14.61 -38.41 27.53
C PRO A 154 -15.16 -37.24 28.32
N LYS A 155 -15.92 -36.35 27.66
CA LYS A 155 -16.48 -35.14 28.28
C LYS A 155 -17.19 -35.52 29.57
N LYS A 156 -16.65 -35.03 30.70
CA LYS A 156 -17.26 -35.23 32.03
C LYS A 156 -18.67 -34.67 31.98
N LYS A 157 -19.67 -35.53 32.19
CA LYS A 157 -21.08 -35.11 32.27
C LYS A 157 -21.20 -34.02 33.33
N TRP A 158 -21.90 -32.92 33.06
CA TRP A 158 -21.95 -31.76 33.97
C TRP A 158 -22.50 -32.09 35.37
N TRP A 159 -23.29 -33.17 35.48
CA TRP A 159 -23.80 -33.71 36.74
C TRP A 159 -22.85 -34.69 37.45
N ASP A 160 -21.81 -35.19 36.78
CA ASP A 160 -20.83 -36.10 37.38
C ASP A 160 -19.76 -35.29 38.12
N ARG A 161 -19.83 -35.24 39.45
CA ARG A 161 -18.83 -34.59 40.31
C ARG A 161 -17.88 -35.57 41.00
N ARG A 162 -17.76 -36.82 40.51
CA ARG A 162 -16.75 -37.75 41.02
C ARG A 162 -15.36 -37.17 40.73
N ASN A 163 -14.50 -37.15 41.75
CA ASN A 163 -13.09 -36.82 41.59
C ASN A 163 -12.30 -38.12 41.63
N PRO A 164 -11.48 -38.43 40.60
CA PRO A 164 -10.75 -39.69 40.51
C PRO A 164 -9.90 -39.97 41.76
N ASP A 165 -9.27 -38.94 42.33
CA ASP A 165 -8.35 -39.01 43.47
C ASP A 165 -9.00 -39.27 44.84
N LYS A 166 -10.34 -39.29 44.94
CA LYS A 166 -11.07 -39.46 46.22
C LYS A 166 -11.63 -40.87 46.44
N LEU A 167 -11.00 -41.88 45.85
CA LEU A 167 -11.26 -43.30 46.15
C LEU A 167 -10.82 -43.63 47.57
N SER A 168 -11.64 -44.32 48.36
CA SER A 168 -11.18 -44.79 49.66
C SER A 168 -10.18 -45.94 49.45
N VAL A 169 -8.96 -45.78 49.99
CA VAL A 169 -7.92 -46.82 49.91
C VAL A 169 -8.33 -48.09 50.67
N THR A 170 -9.10 -47.93 51.75
CA THR A 170 -9.56 -49.04 52.60
C THR A 170 -10.77 -49.79 52.07
N THR A 171 -11.65 -49.14 51.29
CA THR A 171 -12.93 -49.75 50.84
C THR A 171 -13.03 -49.88 49.32
N GLY A 172 -12.11 -49.28 48.56
CA GLY A 172 -12.11 -49.25 47.09
C GLY A 172 -13.34 -48.57 46.49
N LYS A 173 -14.08 -47.77 47.27
CA LYS A 173 -15.37 -47.20 46.85
C LYS A 173 -15.38 -45.69 47.08
N TYR A 174 -15.87 -44.96 46.08
CA TYR A 174 -16.20 -43.54 46.26
C TYR A 174 -17.34 -43.38 47.26
N LYS A 175 -17.31 -42.30 48.07
CA LYS A 175 -18.45 -41.93 48.92
C LYS A 175 -19.68 -41.74 48.02
N ARG A 176 -20.76 -42.48 48.31
CA ARG A 176 -22.02 -42.40 47.54
C ARG A 176 -22.58 -40.98 47.61
N ASN A 177 -22.61 -40.30 46.47
CA ASN A 177 -23.34 -39.04 46.33
C ASN A 177 -24.84 -39.34 46.26
N ARG A 178 -25.65 -38.65 47.08
CA ARG A 178 -27.11 -38.86 47.16
C ARG A 178 -27.92 -38.25 46.00
N ARG A 179 -27.28 -37.80 44.91
CA ARG A 179 -27.98 -37.12 43.80
C ARG A 179 -28.03 -38.02 42.56
N ARG A 180 -29.24 -38.22 42.04
CA ARG A 180 -29.50 -38.99 40.81
C ARG A 180 -29.29 -38.08 39.59
N PRO A 181 -28.86 -38.63 38.43
CA PRO A 181 -28.87 -37.88 37.18
C PRO A 181 -30.28 -37.36 36.87
N PRO A 182 -30.42 -36.24 36.14
CA PRO A 182 -31.73 -35.81 35.65
C PRO A 182 -32.33 -36.92 34.78
N GLN A 183 -33.64 -37.16 34.92
CA GLN A 183 -34.33 -38.09 34.02
C GLN A 183 -34.37 -37.48 32.61
N PRO A 184 -34.25 -38.32 31.56
CA PRO A 184 -34.30 -37.87 30.18
C PRO A 184 -35.62 -37.19 29.82
#